data_AF-A0A4Y6UZH6-F1
#
_entry.id   AF-A0A4Y6UZH6-F1
#
_cell.length_a   1.000
_cell.length_b   1.000
_cell.length_c   1.000
_cell.angle_alpha   90.00
_cell.angle_beta   90.00
_cell.angle_gamma   90.00
#
_symmetry.space_group_name_H-M   'P 1'
#
loop_
_entity.id
_entity.type
_entity.pdbx_description
1 polymer ?
#
loop_
_entity_poly.entity_id
_entity_poly.type
_entity_poly.pdbx_seq_one_letter_code
_entity_poly.pdbx_strand_id
1 'polypeptide(L)'
;MNKCSTIRRHNTEKRSTISRKEGGIAMSWTSEAGGGREFNLGQHALPDLHFSFQMCGAHWRKVSPGWSYPEHDHALFELNYVLEGQQVMRLNSQAQLQQPGELILIAPGCRHGSEIGSPASMTYFCLHFDIDDAVMYGRLAALGSRLHAADSELTTRLKPDLERLSLLSGETEEELAAESFAIRTCILRLLLELCQYAFDRPEAGGDPAMAATVQPEEARMLRERYALEKKMQDYLGGPDDGDRLSDRSLFPPFRWIGLFTVMVPDRAFWTKPDRFLAKILLEDELGRFGVSVVAAGERLLTAVLFTDGYSVPPLEEYAADCRRLLEHRLNEPVRIGLGGVAASSGELKGLYRQSLSRLGLSEAADWLPDFDFVNRTVRLALLVIESDYADSELTLAGLAARLELTPNYLSALFTAETGRTFTWHLTRIRIDRACALLRQSRLKVYQIARQIGYADPAYFSRSFKGVVGLSPAAYRENLLDE
;
A
#
# COMPACT_ATOMS: atom_id res chain seq x y z
N MET A 1 -12.75 -47.75 40.89
CA MET A 1 -13.15 -46.48 41.53
C MET A 1 -11.97 -45.91 42.29
N ASN A 2 -11.59 -44.66 41.96
CA ASN A 2 -10.53 -43.80 42.53
C ASN A 2 -9.54 -44.36 43.55
N LYS A 3 -8.24 -44.24 43.24
CA LYS A 3 -7.22 -43.82 44.22
C LYS A 3 -6.19 -42.87 43.60
N CYS A 4 -5.93 -41.80 44.33
CA CYS A 4 -4.97 -40.73 44.13
C CYS A 4 -3.57 -41.15 44.66
N SER A 5 -2.47 -40.72 44.03
CA SER A 5 -1.28 -40.14 44.69
C SER A 5 -0.12 -39.83 43.72
N THR A 6 0.26 -38.55 43.71
CA THR A 6 1.62 -37.96 43.77
C THR A 6 2.81 -38.69 43.11
N ILE A 7 3.43 -38.07 42.10
CA ILE A 7 4.86 -38.29 41.77
C ILE A 7 5.62 -36.96 41.74
N ARG A 8 6.72 -36.97 42.50
CA ARG A 8 7.66 -35.89 42.81
C ARG A 8 8.46 -35.42 41.59
N ARG A 9 8.69 -34.11 41.51
CA ARG A 9 9.77 -33.49 40.71
C ARG A 9 11.13 -34.12 41.10
N HIS A 10 11.84 -34.71 40.15
CA HIS A 10 13.29 -34.90 40.24
C HIS A 10 13.97 -33.88 39.33
N ASN A 11 14.68 -32.97 39.98
CA ASN A 11 15.50 -31.94 39.37
C ASN A 11 16.82 -32.60 38.95
N THR A 12 17.08 -32.74 37.65
CA THR A 12 18.44 -33.01 37.13
C THR A 12 18.88 -31.77 36.37
N GLU A 13 19.83 -31.05 36.96
CA GLU A 13 20.48 -29.87 36.39
C GLU A 13 21.15 -30.25 35.05
N LYS A 14 20.52 -29.91 33.93
CA LYS A 14 21.18 -29.88 32.62
C LYS A 14 21.98 -28.58 32.53
N ARG A 15 23.31 -28.65 32.66
CA ARG A 15 24.19 -27.52 32.32
C ARG A 15 24.28 -27.40 30.80
N SER A 16 23.72 -26.33 30.25
CA SER A 16 23.97 -25.89 28.88
C SER A 16 25.14 -24.90 28.88
N THR A 17 26.13 -25.13 28.03
CA THR A 17 27.16 -24.13 27.72
C THR A 17 26.95 -23.66 26.29
N ILE A 18 26.59 -22.39 26.14
CA ILE A 18 26.46 -21.71 24.85
C ILE A 18 27.81 -21.05 24.56
N SER A 19 28.51 -21.47 23.51
CA SER A 19 29.65 -20.71 22.98
C SER A 19 29.31 -20.17 21.60
N ARG A 20 29.32 -18.84 21.46
CA ARG A 20 29.23 -18.16 20.16
C ARG A 20 30.57 -18.29 19.43
N LYS A 21 30.55 -18.78 18.19
CA LYS A 21 31.57 -18.45 17.18
C LYS A 21 30.87 -17.79 16.00
N GLU A 22 31.57 -16.83 15.38
CA GLU A 22 31.07 -16.02 14.27
C GLU A 22 30.59 -16.91 13.11
N GLY A 23 29.37 -16.65 12.62
CA GLY A 23 28.86 -17.21 11.36
C GLY A 23 27.80 -18.32 11.43
N GLY A 24 27.40 -18.81 12.60
CA GLY A 24 26.28 -19.78 12.70
C GLY A 24 25.97 -20.28 14.10
N ILE A 25 24.70 -20.64 14.35
CA ILE A 25 24.25 -21.23 15.62
C ILE A 25 24.48 -22.74 15.56
N ALA A 26 25.56 -23.23 16.17
CA ALA A 26 25.76 -24.66 16.38
C ALA A 26 25.22 -25.05 17.77
N MET A 27 24.21 -25.93 17.83
CA MET A 27 23.78 -26.58 19.06
C MET A 27 24.30 -28.02 19.07
N SER A 28 25.22 -28.34 19.98
CA SER A 28 25.71 -29.71 20.18
C SER A 28 24.96 -30.40 21.31
N TRP A 29 24.40 -31.59 21.05
CA TRP A 29 23.81 -32.46 22.07
C TRP A 29 24.68 -33.70 22.24
N THR A 30 25.13 -33.98 23.46
CA THR A 30 25.77 -35.26 23.81
C THR A 30 24.90 -36.00 24.80
N SER A 31 24.42 -37.20 24.44
CA SER A 31 23.80 -38.13 25.38
C SER A 31 24.75 -39.27 25.71
N GLU A 32 25.16 -39.39 26.97
CA GLU A 32 25.89 -40.56 27.46
C GLU A 32 24.91 -41.67 27.82
N ALA A 33 24.55 -42.52 26.85
CA ALA A 33 24.02 -43.85 27.13
C ALA A 33 24.15 -44.78 25.91
N GLY A 34 25.09 -45.72 25.98
CA GLY A 34 25.04 -47.06 25.41
C GLY A 34 24.65 -47.25 23.93
N GLY A 35 25.65 -47.53 23.09
CA GLY A 35 25.55 -48.44 21.94
C GLY A 35 24.55 -48.09 20.83
N GLY A 36 24.99 -47.31 19.85
CA GLY A 36 24.26 -47.13 18.60
C GLY A 36 24.89 -46.05 17.73
N ARG A 37 25.40 -46.46 16.56
CA ARG A 37 25.83 -45.69 15.38
C ARG A 37 25.79 -44.15 15.50
N GLU A 38 26.93 -43.49 15.28
CA GLU A 38 27.01 -42.06 14.97
C GLU A 38 26.03 -41.73 13.83
N PHE A 39 24.99 -40.94 14.15
CA PHE A 39 24.09 -40.41 13.14
C PHE A 39 24.20 -38.88 13.13
N ASN A 40 24.69 -38.40 11.98
CA ASN A 40 24.83 -37.02 11.49
C ASN A 40 25.94 -36.12 12.07
N LEU A 41 26.91 -35.83 11.19
CA LEU A 41 28.08 -34.96 11.35
C LEU A 41 27.80 -33.47 10.99
N GLY A 42 26.54 -33.08 10.87
CA GLY A 42 26.15 -31.69 10.61
C GLY A 42 24.78 -31.60 9.95
N GLN A 43 23.90 -30.79 10.52
CA GLN A 43 22.65 -30.39 9.88
C GLN A 43 22.75 -28.90 9.54
N HIS A 44 22.71 -28.59 8.26
CA HIS A 44 22.60 -27.22 7.76
C HIS A 44 21.15 -27.02 7.32
N ALA A 45 20.38 -26.26 8.10
CA ALA A 45 19.02 -25.87 7.74
C ALA A 45 19.03 -24.48 7.12
N LEU A 46 18.26 -24.31 6.04
CA LEU A 46 17.95 -22.99 5.50
C LEU A 46 16.97 -22.28 6.46
N PRO A 47 17.02 -20.94 6.55
CA PRO A 47 15.99 -20.20 7.26
C PRO A 47 14.65 -20.33 6.55
N ASP A 48 13.57 -20.21 7.31
CA ASP A 48 12.25 -19.99 6.72
C ASP A 48 12.26 -18.63 6.00
N LEU A 49 11.87 -18.64 4.72
CA LEU A 49 11.83 -17.46 3.86
C LEU A 49 10.37 -17.16 3.51
N HIS A 50 9.95 -15.92 3.78
CA HIS A 50 8.62 -15.42 3.42
C HIS A 50 8.78 -14.11 2.66
N PHE A 51 8.33 -14.08 1.41
CA PHE A 51 8.20 -12.88 0.60
C PHE A 51 6.99 -13.04 -0.32
N SER A 52 6.47 -11.91 -0.80
CA SER A 52 5.37 -11.93 -1.76
C SER A 52 5.56 -10.86 -2.84
N PHE A 53 5.15 -11.20 -4.06
CA PHE A 53 4.97 -10.24 -5.13
C PHE A 53 3.49 -9.88 -5.22
N GLN A 54 3.20 -8.59 -5.34
CA GLN A 54 1.86 -8.11 -5.60
C GLN A 54 1.82 -7.52 -7.00
N MET A 55 0.97 -8.08 -7.86
CA MET A 55 0.66 -7.47 -9.14
C MET A 55 -0.57 -6.60 -9.00
N CYS A 56 -0.48 -5.37 -9.49
CA CYS A 56 -1.58 -4.42 -9.41
C CYS A 56 -2.25 -4.20 -10.77
N GLY A 57 -1.52 -4.44 -11.86
CA GLY A 57 -2.08 -4.40 -13.21
C GLY A 57 -1.05 -4.82 -14.25
N ALA A 58 -1.45 -5.68 -15.18
CA ALA A 58 -0.68 -6.00 -16.37
C ALA A 58 -1.59 -5.81 -17.58
N HIS A 59 -1.13 -5.09 -18.58
CA HIS A 59 -1.88 -4.89 -19.80
C HIS A 59 -0.94 -4.61 -20.96
N TRP A 60 -1.42 -4.87 -22.17
CA TRP A 60 -0.87 -4.24 -23.35
C TRP A 60 -1.97 -3.42 -24.00
N ARG A 61 -1.58 -2.38 -24.72
CA ARG A 61 -2.52 -1.50 -25.43
C ARG A 61 -1.96 -1.18 -26.79
N LYS A 62 -2.83 -1.25 -27.80
CA LYS A 62 -2.59 -0.63 -29.11
C LYS A 62 -3.25 0.74 -29.14
N VAL A 63 -2.44 1.78 -29.32
CA VAL A 63 -2.88 3.18 -29.26
C VAL A 63 -2.76 3.85 -30.62
N SER A 64 -3.70 4.75 -30.90
CA SER A 64 -3.77 5.50 -32.16
C SER A 64 -2.95 6.80 -32.13
N PRO A 65 -2.64 7.39 -33.29
CA PRO A 65 -1.95 8.69 -33.34
C PRO A 65 -2.64 9.78 -32.51
N GLY A 66 -1.85 10.56 -31.77
CA GLY A 66 -2.33 11.58 -30.85
C GLY A 66 -2.77 11.07 -29.47
N TRP A 67 -2.51 9.81 -29.15
CA TRP A 67 -2.63 9.29 -27.78
C TRP A 67 -1.47 9.79 -26.90
N SER A 68 -1.80 10.10 -25.65
CA SER A 68 -0.85 10.46 -24.59
C SER A 68 -1.42 10.09 -23.23
N TYR A 69 -0.56 9.59 -22.35
CA TYR A 69 -0.80 9.45 -20.93
C TYR A 69 -0.18 10.63 -20.17
N PRO A 70 -0.95 11.34 -19.32
CA PRO A 70 -0.45 12.50 -18.57
C PRO A 70 0.68 12.13 -17.60
N GLU A 71 1.51 13.12 -17.25
CA GLU A 71 2.48 12.94 -16.17
C GLU A 71 1.78 12.68 -14.83
N HIS A 72 2.26 11.65 -14.14
CA HIS A 72 1.79 11.22 -12.84
C HIS A 72 2.94 10.51 -12.12
N ASP A 73 2.70 10.10 -10.89
CA ASP A 73 3.60 9.29 -10.10
C ASP A 73 2.76 8.33 -9.26
N HIS A 74 3.37 7.21 -8.87
CA HIS A 74 2.68 6.20 -8.09
C HIS A 74 3.64 5.35 -7.30
N ALA A 75 3.06 4.54 -6.42
CA ALA A 75 3.73 3.75 -5.43
C ALA A 75 4.47 2.49 -5.91
N LEU A 76 4.19 2.08 -7.16
CA LEU A 76 4.52 0.77 -7.69
C LEU A 76 5.76 0.83 -8.58
N PHE A 77 6.44 -0.29 -8.72
CA PHE A 77 7.34 -0.48 -9.86
C PHE A 77 6.50 -0.64 -11.11
N GLU A 78 6.92 -0.02 -12.20
CA GLU A 78 6.34 -0.25 -13.53
C GLU A 78 7.41 -0.76 -14.48
N LEU A 79 7.09 -1.80 -15.23
CA LEU A 79 7.81 -2.18 -16.44
C LEU A 79 7.01 -1.76 -17.64
N ASN A 80 7.64 -0.99 -18.53
CA ASN A 80 7.05 -0.52 -19.76
C ASN A 80 7.88 -1.00 -20.96
N TYR A 81 7.29 -1.82 -21.82
CA TYR A 81 7.98 -2.48 -22.94
C TYR A 81 7.26 -2.17 -24.26
N VAL A 82 7.97 -1.64 -25.25
CA VAL A 82 7.36 -1.33 -26.56
C VAL A 82 7.42 -2.57 -27.45
N LEU A 83 6.26 -3.02 -27.91
CA LEU A 83 6.11 -4.14 -28.84
C LEU A 83 6.23 -3.65 -30.29
N GLU A 84 5.51 -2.56 -30.63
CA GLU A 84 5.46 -2.00 -31.98
C GLU A 84 5.33 -0.47 -31.93
N GLY A 85 5.83 0.23 -32.95
CA GLY A 85 5.78 1.68 -33.02
C GLY A 85 6.83 2.34 -32.12
N GLN A 86 6.61 3.58 -31.70
CA GLN A 86 7.55 4.32 -30.86
C GLN A 86 6.78 5.12 -29.82
N GLN A 87 7.37 5.28 -28.65
CA GLN A 87 6.84 6.13 -27.59
C GLN A 87 7.86 7.14 -27.12
N VAL A 88 7.40 8.31 -26.70
CA VAL A 88 8.20 9.22 -25.90
C VAL A 88 7.78 9.04 -24.46
N MET A 89 8.65 8.43 -23.65
CA MET A 89 8.48 8.32 -22.21
C MET A 89 9.15 9.51 -21.54
N ARG A 90 8.41 10.27 -20.74
CA ARG A 90 8.96 11.32 -19.88
C ARG A 90 9.22 10.71 -18.51
N LEU A 91 10.46 10.75 -18.04
CA LEU A 91 10.86 10.34 -16.70
C LEU A 91 11.47 11.56 -16.00
N ASN A 92 10.88 12.02 -14.88
CA ASN A 92 11.32 13.20 -14.13
C ASN A 92 11.61 14.43 -15.03
N SER A 93 10.68 14.74 -15.95
CA SER A 93 10.79 15.82 -16.95
C SER A 93 11.79 15.60 -18.09
N GLN A 94 12.49 14.45 -18.14
CA GLN A 94 13.36 14.09 -19.27
C GLN A 94 12.62 13.18 -20.24
N ALA A 95 12.49 13.63 -21.49
CA ALA A 95 11.87 12.84 -22.55
C ALA A 95 12.89 11.87 -23.17
N GLN A 96 12.51 10.59 -23.26
CA GLN A 96 13.27 9.51 -23.88
C GLN A 96 12.42 8.87 -24.97
N LEU A 97 12.95 8.83 -26.19
CA LEU A 97 12.31 8.10 -27.28
C LEU A 97 12.63 6.61 -27.12
N GLN A 98 11.61 5.81 -26.86
CA GLN A 98 11.70 4.37 -26.71
C GLN A 98 11.22 3.66 -27.98
N GLN A 99 12.06 2.74 -28.45
CA GLN A 99 11.93 1.95 -29.67
C GLN A 99 11.34 0.57 -29.39
N PRO A 100 10.84 -0.15 -30.42
CA PRO A 100 10.42 -1.54 -30.28
C PRO A 100 11.51 -2.42 -29.67
N GLY A 101 11.11 -3.26 -28.73
CA GLY A 101 12.01 -4.14 -28.01
C GLY A 101 12.76 -3.49 -26.86
N GLU A 102 12.64 -2.19 -26.63
CA GLU A 102 13.26 -1.52 -25.49
C GLU A 102 12.35 -1.58 -24.26
N LEU A 103 12.96 -1.64 -23.09
CA LEU A 103 12.31 -1.73 -21.79
C LEU A 103 12.60 -0.47 -20.97
N ILE A 104 11.60 0.08 -20.29
CA ILE A 104 11.80 1.05 -19.23
C ILE A 104 11.38 0.40 -17.92
N LEU A 105 12.29 0.41 -16.95
CA LEU A 105 11.93 0.20 -15.54
C LEU A 105 11.64 1.58 -14.97
N ILE A 106 10.50 1.73 -14.31
CA ILE A 106 10.11 2.93 -13.58
C ILE A 106 10.07 2.56 -12.10
N ALA A 107 10.94 3.21 -11.34
CA ALA A 107 10.97 3.05 -9.91
C ALA A 107 9.77 3.76 -9.25
N PRO A 108 9.29 3.24 -8.11
CA PRO A 108 8.30 3.87 -7.26
C PRO A 108 8.59 5.36 -7.00
N GLY A 109 7.57 6.22 -7.10
CA GLY A 109 7.69 7.68 -6.89
C GLY A 109 8.32 8.46 -8.05
N CYS A 110 8.79 7.79 -9.11
CA CYS A 110 9.25 8.47 -10.31
C CYS A 110 8.07 9.15 -11.01
N ARG A 111 8.19 10.45 -11.26
CA ARG A 111 7.20 11.15 -12.08
C ARG A 111 7.37 10.76 -13.53
N HIS A 112 6.32 10.26 -14.16
CA HIS A 112 6.39 9.77 -15.52
C HIS A 112 5.08 9.94 -16.29
N GLY A 113 5.21 9.98 -17.62
CA GLY A 113 4.09 10.02 -18.55
C GLY A 113 4.57 9.58 -19.92
N SER A 114 3.66 9.15 -20.79
CA SER A 114 4.03 8.62 -22.10
C SER A 114 3.18 9.25 -23.20
N GLU A 115 3.75 9.38 -24.38
CA GLU A 115 3.00 9.80 -25.57
C GLU A 115 3.51 9.06 -26.78
N ILE A 116 2.69 9.01 -27.83
CA ILE A 116 3.12 8.35 -29.06
C ILE A 116 4.29 9.13 -29.69
N GLY A 117 5.38 8.43 -29.97
CA GLY A 117 6.60 9.02 -30.54
C GLY A 117 6.60 9.05 -32.07
N SER A 118 5.60 8.45 -32.72
CA SER A 118 5.49 8.37 -34.17
C SER A 118 4.07 8.74 -34.66
N PRO A 119 3.91 9.13 -35.94
CA PRO A 119 2.60 9.37 -36.54
C PRO A 119 1.79 8.09 -36.82
N ALA A 120 2.36 6.90 -36.59
CA ALA A 120 1.69 5.61 -36.71
C ALA A 120 1.24 5.10 -35.34
N SER A 121 0.34 4.11 -35.32
CA SER A 121 -0.07 3.44 -34.08
C SER A 121 1.12 2.78 -33.36
N MET A 122 0.98 2.61 -32.05
CA MET A 122 1.98 1.98 -31.19
C MET A 122 1.33 0.90 -30.34
N THR A 123 2.07 -0.16 -30.04
CA THR A 123 1.67 -1.23 -29.13
C THR A 123 2.71 -1.33 -28.02
N TYR A 124 2.28 -1.32 -26.76
CA TYR A 124 3.16 -1.47 -25.60
C TYR A 124 2.56 -2.40 -24.57
N PHE A 125 3.43 -3.03 -23.78
CA PHE A 125 3.10 -3.83 -22.61
C PHE A 125 3.52 -3.06 -21.35
N CYS A 126 2.69 -3.13 -20.32
CA CYS A 126 2.85 -2.46 -19.05
C CYS A 126 2.57 -3.44 -17.91
N LEU A 127 3.47 -3.51 -16.93
CA LEU A 127 3.28 -4.30 -15.71
C LEU A 127 3.59 -3.45 -14.48
N HIS A 128 2.58 -3.25 -13.64
CA HIS A 128 2.70 -2.63 -12.32
C HIS A 128 2.76 -3.69 -11.23
N PHE A 129 3.77 -3.62 -10.39
CA PHE A 129 3.98 -4.57 -9.30
C PHE A 129 4.63 -3.95 -8.07
N ASP A 130 4.56 -4.68 -6.97
CA ASP A 130 5.20 -4.38 -5.69
C ASP A 130 5.80 -5.67 -5.10
N ILE A 131 6.74 -5.50 -4.17
CA ILE A 131 7.40 -6.60 -3.48
C ILE A 131 7.43 -6.36 -1.97
N ASP A 132 6.93 -7.34 -1.23
CA ASP A 132 6.93 -7.35 0.24
C ASP A 132 8.21 -8.00 0.77
N ASP A 133 9.36 -7.45 0.36
CA ASP A 133 10.68 -7.81 0.86
C ASP A 133 11.59 -6.57 0.75
N ALA A 134 12.06 -6.07 1.88
CA ALA A 134 12.82 -4.81 1.94
C ALA A 134 14.18 -4.90 1.21
N VAL A 135 14.82 -6.07 1.22
CA VAL A 135 16.14 -6.25 0.58
C VAL A 135 15.97 -6.26 -0.93
N MET A 136 15.05 -7.08 -1.44
CA MET A 136 14.75 -7.15 -2.87
C MET A 136 14.22 -5.80 -3.38
N TYR A 137 13.30 -5.18 -2.65
CA TYR A 137 12.79 -3.84 -2.96
C TYR A 137 13.92 -2.85 -3.13
N GLY A 138 14.85 -2.79 -2.17
CA GLY A 138 15.96 -1.84 -2.21
C GLY A 138 16.91 -2.07 -3.38
N ARG A 139 17.16 -3.34 -3.73
CA ARG A 139 17.95 -3.68 -4.92
C ARG A 139 17.27 -3.26 -6.21
N LEU A 140 15.97 -3.49 -6.33
CA LEU A 140 15.18 -3.06 -7.49
C LEU A 140 15.12 -1.54 -7.60
N ALA A 141 14.84 -0.84 -6.49
CA ALA A 141 14.80 0.62 -6.46
C ALA A 141 16.14 1.25 -6.84
N ALA A 142 17.25 0.63 -6.45
CA ALA A 142 18.61 1.07 -6.81
C ALA A 142 18.91 0.96 -8.31
N LEU A 143 18.17 0.15 -9.08
CA LEU A 143 18.29 0.17 -10.54
C LEU A 143 17.85 1.53 -11.13
N GLY A 144 16.99 2.26 -10.42
CA GLY A 144 16.45 3.55 -10.81
C GLY A 144 15.48 3.47 -12.00
N SER A 145 14.85 4.60 -12.30
CA SER A 145 14.01 4.73 -13.49
C SER A 145 14.85 5.01 -14.72
N ARG A 146 14.89 4.09 -15.69
CA ARG A 146 15.70 4.28 -16.90
C ARG A 146 15.27 3.38 -18.07
N LEU A 147 15.63 3.84 -19.26
CA LEU A 147 15.59 3.08 -20.49
C LEU A 147 16.71 2.03 -20.54
N HIS A 148 16.32 0.83 -20.93
CA HIS A 148 17.15 -0.33 -21.20
C HIS A 148 17.01 -0.69 -22.68
N ALA A 149 18.11 -0.57 -23.42
CA ALA A 149 18.17 -0.90 -24.84
C ALA A 149 17.71 -2.35 -25.11
N ALA A 150 17.25 -2.60 -26.33
CA ALA A 150 16.67 -3.90 -26.72
C ALA A 150 17.65 -5.06 -26.60
N ASP A 151 18.95 -4.81 -26.77
CA ASP A 151 20.05 -5.74 -26.63
C ASP A 151 20.71 -5.72 -25.25
N SER A 152 20.20 -4.90 -24.32
CA SER A 152 20.72 -4.87 -22.96
C SER A 152 20.47 -6.21 -22.26
N GLU A 153 21.33 -6.54 -21.29
CA GLU A 153 21.21 -7.80 -20.56
C GLU A 153 19.85 -7.95 -19.86
N LEU A 154 19.33 -6.89 -19.22
CA LEU A 154 18.02 -6.94 -18.57
C LEU A 154 16.92 -7.23 -19.58
N THR A 155 16.87 -6.45 -20.66
CA THR A 155 15.84 -6.61 -21.68
C THR A 155 15.92 -7.99 -22.32
N THR A 156 17.12 -8.48 -22.61
CA THR A 156 17.33 -9.82 -23.18
C THR A 156 16.84 -10.93 -22.24
N ARG A 157 17.05 -10.80 -20.92
CA ARG A 157 16.54 -11.75 -19.92
C ARG A 157 15.02 -11.75 -19.84
N LEU A 158 14.38 -10.58 -19.86
CA LEU A 158 12.92 -10.46 -19.67
C LEU A 158 12.10 -10.63 -20.95
N LYS A 159 12.70 -10.36 -22.11
CA LYS A 159 12.03 -10.35 -23.43
C LYS A 159 11.22 -11.61 -23.73
N PRO A 160 11.72 -12.84 -23.51
CA PRO A 160 10.95 -14.05 -23.83
C PRO A 160 9.62 -14.12 -23.08
N ASP A 161 9.59 -13.70 -21.82
CA ASP A 161 8.38 -13.71 -21.00
C ASP A 161 7.46 -12.52 -21.30
N LEU A 162 8.03 -11.34 -21.59
CA LEU A 162 7.26 -10.17 -22.02
C LEU A 162 6.52 -10.44 -23.35
N GLU A 163 7.21 -10.97 -24.35
CA GLU A 163 6.61 -11.31 -25.65
C GLU A 163 5.60 -12.45 -25.51
N ARG A 164 5.90 -13.46 -24.70
CA ARG A 164 4.95 -14.54 -24.42
C ARG A 164 3.69 -14.03 -23.73
N LEU A 165 3.80 -13.14 -22.75
CA LEU A 165 2.65 -12.53 -22.09
C LEU A 165 1.79 -11.71 -23.05
N SER A 166 2.40 -11.06 -24.06
CA SER A 166 1.66 -10.35 -25.10
C SER A 166 0.89 -11.27 -26.06
N LEU A 167 1.29 -12.54 -26.15
CA LEU A 167 0.59 -13.56 -26.95
C LEU A 167 -0.48 -14.30 -26.14
N LEU A 168 -0.25 -14.49 -24.83
CA LEU A 168 -1.16 -15.17 -23.91
C LEU A 168 -2.27 -14.25 -23.36
N SER A 169 -2.67 -13.26 -24.15
CA SER A 169 -3.60 -12.22 -23.73
C SER A 169 -4.93 -12.34 -24.49
N GLY A 170 -6.04 -12.31 -23.77
CA GLY A 170 -7.41 -12.34 -24.30
C GLY A 170 -8.20 -11.12 -23.84
N GLU A 171 -9.33 -10.87 -24.49
CA GLU A 171 -10.23 -9.76 -24.11
C GLU A 171 -11.08 -10.12 -22.88
N THR A 172 -11.25 -11.42 -22.63
CA THR A 172 -12.05 -11.94 -21.52
C THR A 172 -11.29 -12.95 -20.66
N GLU A 173 -11.71 -13.09 -19.40
CA GLU A 173 -11.14 -14.07 -18.47
C GLU A 173 -11.38 -15.52 -18.92
N GLU A 174 -12.50 -15.79 -19.58
CA GLU A 174 -12.87 -17.11 -20.11
C GLU A 174 -11.92 -17.57 -21.22
N GLU A 175 -11.46 -16.65 -22.07
CA GLU A 175 -10.41 -16.90 -23.07
C GLU A 175 -9.06 -17.19 -22.40
N LEU A 176 -8.78 -16.50 -21.29
CA LEU A 176 -7.51 -16.59 -20.55
C LEU A 176 -7.43 -17.77 -19.57
N ALA A 177 -8.57 -18.35 -19.18
CA ALA A 177 -8.65 -19.37 -18.14
C ALA A 177 -7.75 -20.59 -18.43
N ALA A 178 -7.70 -21.03 -19.69
CA ALA A 178 -6.85 -22.14 -20.11
C ALA A 178 -5.34 -21.80 -20.03
N GLU A 179 -4.99 -20.52 -20.13
CA GLU A 179 -3.62 -20.02 -20.14
C GLU A 179 -3.18 -19.43 -18.79
N SER A 180 -4.09 -19.34 -17.81
CA SER A 180 -3.86 -18.72 -16.49
C SER A 180 -2.59 -19.22 -15.79
N PHE A 181 -2.33 -20.53 -15.84
CA PHE A 181 -1.11 -21.09 -15.27
C PHE A 181 0.16 -20.65 -16.03
N ALA A 182 0.10 -20.57 -17.36
CA ALA A 182 1.20 -20.10 -18.19
C ALA A 182 1.49 -18.61 -17.96
N ILE A 183 0.44 -17.79 -17.86
CA ILE A 183 0.53 -16.36 -17.53
C ILE A 183 1.24 -16.17 -16.18
N ARG A 184 0.76 -16.84 -15.12
CA ARG A 184 1.38 -16.82 -13.78
C ARG A 184 2.85 -17.24 -13.80
N THR A 185 3.17 -18.27 -14.57
CA THR A 185 4.54 -18.76 -14.73
C THR A 185 5.45 -17.75 -15.44
N CYS A 186 4.96 -17.07 -16.48
CA CYS A 186 5.75 -16.04 -17.18
C CYS A 186 6.00 -14.83 -16.28
N ILE A 187 4.98 -14.36 -15.56
CA ILE A 187 5.11 -13.28 -14.59
C ILE A 187 6.13 -13.62 -13.51
N LEU A 188 6.01 -14.79 -12.88
CA LEU A 188 6.91 -15.16 -11.79
C LEU A 188 8.36 -15.25 -12.27
N ARG A 189 8.61 -15.84 -13.44
CA ARG A 189 9.94 -15.88 -14.04
C ARG A 189 10.47 -14.47 -14.32
N LEU A 190 9.66 -13.61 -14.92
CA LEU A 190 10.01 -12.22 -15.20
C LEU A 190 10.39 -11.45 -13.92
N LEU A 191 9.59 -11.56 -12.85
CA LEU A 191 9.86 -10.90 -11.58
C LEU A 191 11.12 -11.44 -10.89
N LEU A 192 11.33 -12.76 -10.93
CA LEU A 192 12.52 -13.39 -10.37
C LEU A 192 13.78 -13.01 -11.15
N GLU A 193 13.75 -12.98 -12.47
CA GLU A 193 14.86 -12.54 -13.32
C GLU A 193 15.21 -11.07 -13.10
N LEU A 194 14.19 -10.21 -12.96
CA LEU A 194 14.38 -8.80 -12.63
C LEU A 194 15.04 -8.64 -11.26
N CYS A 195 14.58 -9.38 -10.25
CA CYS A 195 15.21 -9.38 -8.93
C CYS A 195 16.65 -9.88 -9.02
N GLN A 196 16.89 -11.02 -9.66
CA GLN A 196 18.22 -11.60 -9.81
C GLN A 196 19.18 -10.61 -10.51
N TYR A 197 18.73 -9.97 -11.58
CA TYR A 197 19.50 -8.92 -12.27
C TYR A 197 19.89 -7.76 -11.34
N ALA A 198 18.97 -7.37 -10.44
CA ALA A 198 19.24 -6.33 -9.43
C ALA A 198 20.25 -6.79 -8.37
N PHE A 199 20.23 -8.06 -7.98
CA PHE A 199 21.20 -8.63 -7.04
C PHE A 199 22.60 -8.82 -7.64
N ASP A 200 22.68 -9.19 -8.92
CA ASP A 200 23.94 -9.41 -9.64
C ASP A 200 24.78 -8.11 -9.79
N ARG A 201 24.18 -6.94 -9.53
CA ARG A 201 24.78 -5.61 -9.72
C ARG A 201 24.83 -4.80 -8.43
N PRO A 202 25.71 -5.16 -7.48
CA PRO A 202 25.83 -4.47 -6.20
C PRO A 202 26.31 -3.01 -6.32
N GLU A 203 26.96 -2.64 -7.44
CA GLU A 203 27.49 -1.30 -7.70
C GLU A 203 26.45 -0.29 -8.23
N ALA A 204 25.19 -0.69 -8.41
CA ALA A 204 24.09 0.24 -8.68
C ALA A 204 23.71 1.12 -7.46
N GLY A 205 24.53 1.14 -6.41
CA GLY A 205 24.68 2.28 -5.52
C GLY A 205 23.43 2.64 -4.71
N GLY A 206 23.07 1.79 -3.75
CA GLY A 206 22.17 2.17 -2.67
C GLY A 206 22.54 1.41 -1.40
N ASP A 207 22.91 2.14 -0.35
CA ASP A 207 22.91 1.62 1.02
C ASP A 207 21.50 1.02 1.27
N PRO A 208 21.37 -0.23 1.74
CA PRO A 208 20.07 -0.78 2.15
C PRO A 208 19.29 0.14 3.10
N ALA A 209 20.00 0.98 3.88
CA ALA A 209 19.39 2.00 4.73
C ALA A 209 18.80 3.21 3.93
N MET A 210 19.36 3.55 2.77
CA MET A 210 18.81 4.55 1.83
C MET A 210 17.64 4.00 1.00
N ALA A 211 17.62 2.70 0.71
CA ALA A 211 16.50 2.06 0.01
C ALA A 211 15.18 2.10 0.81
N ALA A 212 15.26 2.08 2.14
CA ALA A 212 14.13 2.35 3.02
C ALA A 212 13.58 3.79 2.85
N THR A 213 14.37 4.70 2.29
CA THR A 213 14.03 6.11 2.04
C THR A 213 13.44 6.37 0.65
N VAL A 214 13.64 5.45 -0.32
CA VAL A 214 13.21 5.59 -1.74
C VAL A 214 11.87 4.91 -2.03
N GLN A 215 11.24 4.30 -1.03
CA GLN A 215 9.83 3.99 -1.19
C GLN A 215 9.05 5.31 -1.32
N PRO A 216 8.15 5.50 -2.32
CA PRO A 216 7.27 6.64 -2.38
C PRO A 216 6.62 6.73 -1.03
N GLU A 217 6.87 7.86 -0.39
CA GLU A 217 6.63 8.09 1.01
C GLU A 217 5.21 7.66 1.36
N GLU A 218 4.25 7.88 0.45
CA GLU A 218 2.86 7.46 0.56
C GLU A 218 2.64 5.94 0.65
N ALA A 219 3.33 5.08 -0.12
CA ALA A 219 3.13 3.63 -0.01
C ALA A 219 3.99 2.96 1.06
N ARG A 220 5.16 3.54 1.37
CA ARG A 220 5.88 3.18 2.60
C ARG A 220 5.06 3.54 3.80
N MET A 221 4.60 4.78 3.88
CA MET A 221 3.72 5.25 4.93
C MET A 221 2.47 4.42 4.97
N LEU A 222 1.82 4.11 3.84
CA LEU A 222 0.59 3.33 3.86
C LEU A 222 0.85 1.90 4.39
N ARG A 223 1.92 1.22 3.95
CA ARG A 223 2.30 -0.12 4.44
C ARG A 223 2.85 -0.12 5.87
N GLU A 224 3.73 0.80 6.23
CA GLU A 224 4.25 1.00 7.58
C GLU A 224 3.12 1.39 8.54
N ARG A 225 2.17 2.23 8.09
CA ARG A 225 0.97 2.62 8.85
C ARG A 225 0.02 1.45 9.02
N TYR A 226 -0.21 0.63 8.00
CA TYR A 226 -1.01 -0.60 8.14
C TYR A 226 -0.33 -1.67 9.00
N ALA A 227 0.98 -1.84 8.87
CA ALA A 227 1.74 -2.75 9.73
C ALA A 227 1.76 -2.25 11.18
N LEU A 228 1.92 -0.93 11.39
CA LEU A 228 1.84 -0.28 12.69
C LEU A 228 0.44 -0.37 13.29
N GLU A 229 -0.61 -0.21 12.48
CA GLU A 229 -2.00 -0.36 12.89
C GLU A 229 -2.30 -1.77 13.35
N LYS A 230 -1.94 -2.78 12.54
CA LYS A 230 -2.12 -4.17 12.92
C LYS A 230 -1.35 -4.50 14.20
N LYS A 231 -0.09 -4.07 14.31
CA LYS A 231 0.71 -4.23 15.53
C LYS A 231 0.07 -3.55 16.74
N MET A 232 -0.43 -2.33 16.56
CA MET A 232 -1.08 -1.55 17.62
C MET A 232 -2.36 -2.23 18.11
N GLN A 233 -3.15 -2.74 17.18
CA GLN A 233 -4.36 -3.48 17.46
C GLN A 233 -4.09 -4.81 18.17
N ASP A 234 -3.15 -5.61 17.67
CA ASP A 234 -2.70 -6.85 18.32
C ASP A 234 -2.18 -6.57 19.74
N TYR A 235 -1.48 -5.45 19.93
CA TYR A 235 -0.92 -5.06 21.21
C TYR A 235 -1.97 -4.58 22.22
N LEU A 236 -2.93 -3.75 21.79
CA LEU A 236 -4.00 -3.24 22.64
C LEU A 236 -5.08 -4.31 22.92
N GLY A 237 -5.27 -5.27 22.00
CA GLY A 237 -6.21 -6.38 22.12
C GLY A 237 -5.63 -7.67 22.71
N GLY A 238 -4.31 -7.82 22.74
CA GLY A 238 -3.63 -9.02 23.22
C GLY A 238 -3.45 -9.08 24.75
N PRO A 239 -3.22 -10.29 25.31
CA PRO A 239 -2.97 -10.48 26.74
C PRO A 239 -1.76 -9.69 27.22
N ASP A 240 -1.69 -9.43 28.53
CA ASP A 240 -0.58 -8.71 29.17
C ASP A 240 0.67 -9.58 29.33
N ASP A 241 1.31 -9.90 28.21
CA ASP A 241 2.60 -10.59 28.18
C ASP A 241 3.73 -9.57 28.38
N GLY A 242 4.08 -9.35 29.64
CA GLY A 242 5.07 -8.39 30.14
C GLY A 242 6.47 -8.42 29.50
N ASP A 243 6.78 -9.38 28.63
CA ASP A 243 8.13 -9.63 28.10
C ASP A 243 8.34 -9.13 26.65
N ARG A 244 7.27 -8.83 25.89
CA ARG A 244 7.35 -8.27 24.51
C ARG A 244 7.42 -6.73 24.46
N LEU A 245 7.29 -6.08 25.61
CA LEU A 245 7.03 -4.64 25.78
C LEU A 245 8.24 -3.70 25.64
N SER A 246 9.45 -4.24 25.47
CA SER A 246 10.69 -3.46 25.49
C SER A 246 11.30 -3.21 24.10
N ASP A 247 10.76 -3.82 23.05
CA ASP A 247 11.33 -3.68 21.72
C ASP A 247 10.88 -2.38 21.04
N ARG A 248 11.65 -1.31 21.26
CA ARG A 248 11.47 0.00 20.60
C ARG A 248 11.51 -0.08 19.07
N SER A 249 12.02 -1.18 18.48
CA SER A 249 12.00 -1.36 17.02
C SER A 249 10.58 -1.61 16.47
N LEU A 250 9.59 -1.86 17.34
CA LEU A 250 8.20 -2.10 16.95
C LEU A 250 7.40 -0.83 16.63
N PHE A 251 7.86 0.34 17.09
CA PHE A 251 7.16 1.61 16.95
C PHE A 251 8.03 2.64 16.19
N PRO A 252 7.42 3.66 15.56
CA PRO A 252 8.17 4.80 15.03
C PRO A 252 9.02 5.47 16.11
N PRO A 253 10.06 6.24 15.77
CA PRO A 253 10.79 7.05 16.75
C PRO A 253 9.84 8.02 17.47
N PHE A 254 9.88 8.06 18.80
CA PHE A 254 9.06 8.97 19.60
C PHE A 254 9.78 9.41 20.87
N ARG A 255 9.40 10.60 21.36
CA ARG A 255 9.68 11.09 22.70
C ARG A 255 8.44 11.02 23.59
N TRP A 256 7.26 11.19 22.99
CA TRP A 256 5.97 11.12 23.65
C TRP A 256 5.01 10.25 22.84
N ILE A 257 4.18 9.51 23.56
CA ILE A 257 3.01 8.80 23.03
C ILE A 257 1.77 9.44 23.62
N GLY A 258 0.88 9.95 22.79
CA GLY A 258 -0.45 10.40 23.17
C GLY A 258 -1.50 9.36 22.80
N LEU A 259 -2.49 9.12 23.66
CA LEU A 259 -3.58 8.18 23.36
C LEU A 259 -4.94 8.73 23.79
N PHE A 260 -5.93 8.60 22.92
CA PHE A 260 -7.34 8.79 23.28
C PHE A 260 -8.26 7.83 22.50
N THR A 261 -9.41 7.53 23.07
CA THR A 261 -10.42 6.65 22.46
C THR A 261 -11.68 7.44 22.16
N VAL A 262 -12.26 7.18 21.00
CA VAL A 262 -13.44 7.84 20.45
C VAL A 262 -14.60 6.86 20.42
N MET A 263 -15.78 7.34 20.82
CA MET A 263 -17.04 6.61 20.82
C MET A 263 -18.18 7.49 20.34
N VAL A 264 -19.10 6.94 19.55
CA VAL A 264 -20.39 7.59 19.21
C VAL A 264 -21.46 6.94 20.08
N PRO A 265 -22.11 7.66 21.02
CA PRO A 265 -22.93 7.04 22.06
C PRO A 265 -24.23 6.41 21.57
N ASP A 266 -24.88 7.05 20.59
CA ASP A 266 -26.25 6.74 20.20
C ASP A 266 -26.34 5.79 18.99
N ARG A 267 -25.19 5.32 18.48
CA ARG A 267 -25.11 4.41 17.34
C ARG A 267 -24.50 3.09 17.78
N ALA A 268 -25.36 2.08 17.97
CA ALA A 268 -24.98 0.75 18.45
C ALA A 268 -23.86 0.10 17.62
N PHE A 269 -23.69 0.49 16.35
CA PHE A 269 -22.55 0.15 15.52
C PHE A 269 -22.25 1.32 14.57
N TRP A 270 -21.01 1.77 14.54
CA TRP A 270 -20.53 2.59 13.43
C TRP A 270 -20.71 1.75 12.15
N THR A 271 -21.15 2.31 11.04
CA THR A 271 -21.09 1.53 9.78
C THR A 271 -19.62 1.41 9.35
N LYS A 272 -19.29 0.41 8.54
CA LYS A 272 -17.94 0.30 7.95
C LYS A 272 -17.48 1.62 7.30
N PRO A 273 -18.32 2.32 6.51
CA PRO A 273 -18.02 3.66 5.99
C PRO A 273 -17.75 4.72 7.06
N ASP A 274 -18.51 4.77 8.15
CA ASP A 274 -18.30 5.77 9.21
C ASP A 274 -16.97 5.52 9.92
N ARG A 275 -16.62 4.25 10.20
CA ARG A 275 -15.31 3.88 10.77
C ARG A 275 -14.18 4.28 9.85
N PHE A 276 -14.31 3.99 8.56
CA PHE A 276 -13.31 4.35 7.57
C PHE A 276 -13.12 5.86 7.45
N LEU A 277 -14.21 6.62 7.33
CA LEU A 277 -14.17 8.08 7.26
C LEU A 277 -13.55 8.69 8.51
N ALA A 278 -14.04 8.30 9.68
CA ALA A 278 -13.56 8.83 10.94
C ALA A 278 -12.10 8.48 11.20
N LYS A 279 -11.67 7.28 10.79
CA LYS A 279 -10.26 6.89 10.81
C LYS A 279 -9.41 7.84 9.95
N ILE A 280 -9.82 8.09 8.70
CA ILE A 280 -9.10 9.03 7.82
C ILE A 280 -9.03 10.41 8.47
N LEU A 281 -10.14 10.91 9.01
CA LEU A 281 -10.18 12.25 9.64
C LEU A 281 -9.27 12.34 10.87
N LEU A 282 -9.22 11.29 11.70
CA LEU A 282 -8.35 11.22 12.86
C LEU A 282 -6.87 11.16 12.45
N GLU A 283 -6.53 10.34 11.45
CA GLU A 283 -5.17 10.20 10.94
C GLU A 283 -4.68 11.49 10.26
N ASP A 284 -5.54 12.16 9.49
CA ASP A 284 -5.21 13.41 8.80
C ASP A 284 -5.00 14.58 9.78
N GLU A 285 -5.87 14.71 10.78
CA GLU A 285 -5.76 15.79 11.77
C GLU A 285 -4.56 15.60 12.70
N LEU A 286 -4.33 14.38 13.19
CA LEU A 286 -3.22 14.08 14.10
C LEU A 286 -1.87 13.99 13.38
N GLY A 287 -1.87 13.63 12.10
CA GLY A 287 -0.66 13.54 11.27
C GLY A 287 0.15 14.84 11.21
N ARG A 288 -0.48 15.98 11.50
CA ARG A 288 0.17 17.30 11.61
C ARG A 288 1.16 17.41 12.78
N PHE A 289 1.04 16.55 13.79
CA PHE A 289 1.78 16.64 15.05
C PHE A 289 2.74 15.48 15.30
N GLY A 290 2.76 14.49 14.40
CA GLY A 290 3.58 13.29 14.49
C GLY A 290 2.99 12.12 13.72
N VAL A 291 3.53 10.92 13.93
CA VAL A 291 3.00 9.70 13.31
C VAL A 291 1.79 9.22 14.11
N SER A 292 0.60 9.29 13.50
CA SER A 292 -0.63 8.79 14.13
C SER A 292 -1.06 7.44 13.58
N VAL A 293 -1.62 6.61 14.44
CA VAL A 293 -2.26 5.35 14.08
C VAL A 293 -3.60 5.24 14.79
N VAL A 294 -4.63 4.76 14.08
CA VAL A 294 -5.97 4.61 14.65
C VAL A 294 -6.34 3.13 14.63
N ALA A 295 -6.34 2.52 15.80
CA ALA A 295 -6.79 1.14 16.00
C ALA A 295 -8.32 1.12 16.15
N ALA A 296 -8.98 0.35 15.30
CA ALA A 296 -10.43 0.16 15.40
C ALA A 296 -10.77 -0.98 16.39
N GLY A 297 -11.84 -0.81 17.17
CA GLY A 297 -12.55 -1.85 17.90
C GLY A 297 -14.00 -1.97 17.41
N GLU A 298 -14.81 -2.83 18.03
CA GLU A 298 -16.22 -3.04 17.62
C GLU A 298 -17.06 -1.74 17.67
N ARG A 299 -16.87 -0.95 18.74
CA ARG A 299 -17.66 0.25 19.03
C ARG A 299 -16.83 1.52 19.15
N LEU A 300 -15.51 1.40 19.04
CA LEU A 300 -14.55 2.42 19.42
C LEU A 300 -13.47 2.59 18.35
N LEU A 301 -12.93 3.79 18.23
CA LEU A 301 -11.66 4.02 17.56
C LEU A 301 -10.65 4.55 18.58
N THR A 302 -9.47 3.95 18.68
CA THR A 302 -8.40 4.42 19.55
C THR A 302 -7.30 5.04 18.72
N ALA A 303 -7.12 6.35 18.87
CA ALA A 303 -6.06 7.10 18.22
C ALA A 303 -4.81 7.10 19.12
N VAL A 304 -3.67 6.77 18.51
CA VAL A 304 -2.36 6.79 19.15
C VAL A 304 -1.45 7.69 18.33
N LEU A 305 -0.85 8.69 18.98
CA LEU A 305 0.04 9.67 18.38
C LEU A 305 1.46 9.46 18.90
N PHE A 306 2.40 9.25 17.99
CA PHE A 306 3.83 9.23 18.27
C PHE A 306 4.45 10.55 17.85
N THR A 307 5.05 11.27 18.79
CA THR A 307 5.70 12.56 18.51
C THR A 307 7.09 12.63 19.16
N ASP A 308 8.04 13.25 18.48
CA ASP A 308 9.43 13.45 18.92
C ASP A 308 9.70 14.86 19.46
N GLY A 309 8.66 15.71 19.50
CA GLY A 309 8.73 17.09 19.98
C GLY A 309 9.29 17.23 21.39
N TYR A 310 10.00 18.33 21.65
CA TYR A 310 10.63 18.59 22.95
C TYR A 310 9.62 18.85 24.06
N SER A 311 8.48 19.45 23.74
CA SER A 311 7.38 19.72 24.66
C SER A 311 6.42 18.54 24.75
N VAL A 312 5.80 18.37 25.93
CA VAL A 312 4.68 17.42 26.09
C VAL A 312 3.55 17.86 25.15
N PRO A 313 3.03 16.97 24.28
CA PRO A 313 1.93 17.31 23.38
C PRO A 313 0.66 17.67 24.16
N PRO A 314 -0.03 18.78 23.82
CA PRO A 314 -1.31 19.16 24.42
C PRO A 314 -2.44 18.29 23.86
N LEU A 315 -2.43 17.00 24.23
CA LEU A 315 -3.33 15.98 23.67
C LEU A 315 -4.82 16.31 23.86
N GLU A 316 -5.16 17.04 24.93
CA GLU A 316 -6.52 17.49 25.20
C GLU A 316 -7.04 18.45 24.13
N GLU A 317 -6.19 19.34 23.61
CA GLU A 317 -6.53 20.26 22.53
C GLU A 317 -6.69 19.49 21.21
N TYR A 318 -5.75 18.58 20.90
CA TYR A 318 -5.81 17.75 19.69
C TYR A 318 -7.07 16.89 19.65
N ALA A 319 -7.42 16.25 20.78
CA ALA A 319 -8.65 15.49 20.91
C ALA A 319 -9.90 16.37 20.73
N ALA A 320 -9.88 17.61 21.23
CA ALA A 320 -10.99 18.55 21.05
C ALA A 320 -11.19 18.95 19.58
N ASP A 321 -10.10 19.14 18.82
CA ASP A 321 -10.14 19.38 17.38
C ASP A 321 -10.70 18.18 16.61
N CYS A 322 -10.17 16.98 16.88
CA CYS A 322 -10.66 15.74 16.29
C CYS A 322 -12.16 15.54 16.55
N ARG A 323 -12.64 15.80 17.78
CA ARG A 323 -14.06 15.74 18.11
C ARG A 323 -14.89 16.67 17.23
N ARG A 324 -14.51 17.95 17.13
CA ARG A 324 -15.23 18.93 16.29
C ARG A 324 -15.32 18.48 14.84
N LEU A 325 -14.21 17.97 14.30
CA LEU A 325 -14.12 17.47 12.92
C LEU A 325 -15.05 16.27 12.69
N LEU A 326 -15.03 15.31 13.61
CA LEU A 326 -15.88 14.12 13.55
C LEU A 326 -17.36 14.46 13.72
N GLU A 327 -17.73 15.28 14.70
CA GLU A 327 -19.13 15.69 14.92
C GLU A 327 -19.70 16.41 13.70
N HIS A 328 -18.92 17.30 13.09
CA HIS A 328 -19.32 18.00 11.86
C HIS A 328 -19.50 17.04 10.67
N ARG A 329 -18.64 16.03 10.53
CA ARG A 329 -18.64 15.13 9.36
C ARG A 329 -19.62 13.96 9.49
N LEU A 330 -19.76 13.41 10.69
CA LEU A 330 -20.67 12.32 10.99
C LEU A 330 -22.08 12.82 11.31
N ASN A 331 -22.23 14.11 11.63
CA ASN A 331 -23.49 14.72 12.06
C ASN A 331 -24.09 14.02 13.29
N GLU A 332 -23.22 13.60 14.22
CA GLU A 332 -23.56 12.86 15.44
C GLU A 332 -22.63 13.31 16.58
N PRO A 333 -23.09 13.30 17.85
CA PRO A 333 -22.26 13.65 18.99
C PRO A 333 -21.16 12.60 19.23
N VAL A 334 -19.95 13.06 19.55
CA VAL A 334 -18.78 12.19 19.73
C VAL A 334 -18.24 12.34 21.15
N ARG A 335 -18.08 11.21 21.85
CA ARG A 335 -17.42 11.16 23.16
C ARG A 335 -15.97 10.74 23.00
N ILE A 336 -15.09 11.38 23.78
CA ILE A 336 -13.67 11.04 23.84
C ILE A 336 -13.27 10.68 25.27
N GLY A 337 -12.62 9.53 25.42
CA GLY A 337 -11.88 9.14 26.59
C GLY A 337 -10.41 9.46 26.42
N LEU A 338 -9.88 10.40 27.20
CA LEU A 338 -8.46 10.74 27.15
C LEU A 338 -7.64 9.73 27.94
N GLY A 339 -6.70 9.07 27.27
CA GLY A 339 -5.70 8.18 27.90
C GLY A 339 -4.54 8.97 28.48
N GLY A 340 -4.13 10.07 27.84
CA GLY A 340 -3.05 10.93 28.30
C GLY A 340 -1.77 10.73 27.49
N VAL A 341 -0.64 11.16 28.06
CA VAL A 341 0.67 11.17 27.39
C VAL A 341 1.70 10.41 28.22
N ALA A 342 2.53 9.59 27.58
CA ALA A 342 3.63 8.88 28.21
C ALA A 342 4.94 9.03 27.43
N ALA A 343 6.08 8.84 28.11
CA ALA A 343 7.41 8.87 27.49
C ALA A 343 7.94 7.46 27.14
N SER A 344 7.23 6.41 27.57
CA SER A 344 7.60 5.01 27.38
C SER A 344 6.49 4.20 26.73
N SER A 345 6.85 3.32 25.79
CA SER A 345 5.93 2.36 25.18
C SER A 345 5.33 1.38 26.18
N GLY A 346 6.02 1.10 27.29
CA GLY A 346 5.53 0.22 28.35
C GLY A 346 4.30 0.78 29.09
N GLU A 347 4.04 2.08 29.00
CA GLU A 347 2.89 2.73 29.63
C GLU A 347 1.63 2.74 28.75
N LEU A 348 1.77 2.35 27.48
CA LEU A 348 0.73 2.48 26.46
C LEU A 348 -0.57 1.73 26.82
N LYS A 349 -0.48 0.52 27.37
CA LYS A 349 -1.66 -0.20 27.88
C LYS A 349 -2.32 0.50 29.06
N GLY A 350 -1.53 1.17 29.91
CA GLY A 350 -2.03 1.99 31.01
C GLY A 350 -2.85 3.18 30.50
N LEU A 351 -2.33 3.88 29.48
CA LEU A 351 -3.07 4.97 28.82
C LEU A 351 -4.38 4.47 28.19
N TYR A 352 -4.35 3.31 27.54
CA TYR A 352 -5.54 2.70 26.94
C TYR A 352 -6.60 2.33 27.98
N ARG A 353 -6.21 1.70 29.10
CA ARG A 353 -7.12 1.45 30.24
C ARG A 353 -7.76 2.75 30.74
N GLN A 354 -6.97 3.81 30.83
CA GLN A 354 -7.43 5.11 31.27
C GLN A 354 -8.42 5.73 30.28
N SER A 355 -8.18 5.64 28.97
CA SER A 355 -9.11 6.16 27.95
C SER A 355 -10.46 5.45 28.02
N LEU A 356 -10.46 4.12 28.14
CA LEU A 356 -11.69 3.32 28.29
C LEU A 356 -12.45 3.67 29.57
N SER A 357 -11.74 3.77 30.70
CA SER A 357 -12.34 4.11 31.99
C SER A 357 -13.07 5.46 31.95
N ARG A 358 -12.52 6.47 31.26
CA ARG A 358 -13.18 7.77 31.07
C ARG A 358 -14.43 7.72 30.20
N LEU A 359 -14.54 6.70 29.33
CA LEU A 359 -15.78 6.42 28.58
C LEU A 359 -16.79 5.58 29.38
N GLY A 360 -16.42 5.12 30.58
CA GLY A 360 -17.25 4.22 31.39
C GLY A 360 -17.20 2.76 30.92
N LEU A 361 -16.14 2.38 30.20
CA LEU A 361 -15.94 1.05 29.61
C LEU A 361 -14.91 0.25 30.42
N SER A 362 -15.04 -1.09 30.39
CA SER A 362 -14.10 -2.04 31.01
C SER A 362 -13.24 -2.71 29.92
N GLU A 363 -12.03 -3.16 30.26
CA GLU A 363 -11.06 -3.78 29.33
C GLU A 363 -11.62 -4.98 28.54
N ALA A 364 -12.65 -5.64 29.06
CA ALA A 364 -13.01 -6.99 28.65
C ALA A 364 -13.92 -7.11 27.40
N ALA A 365 -14.23 -6.04 26.65
CA ALA A 365 -15.45 -6.07 25.84
C ALA A 365 -15.49 -5.39 24.44
N ASP A 366 -14.39 -5.17 23.72
CA ASP A 366 -14.51 -4.54 22.37
C ASP A 366 -13.50 -5.00 21.29
N TRP A 367 -12.79 -6.13 21.50
CA TRP A 367 -11.83 -6.65 20.52
C TRP A 367 -12.40 -7.85 19.75
N LEU A 368 -12.64 -7.66 18.44
CA LEU A 368 -12.97 -8.75 17.51
C LEU A 368 -11.78 -9.70 17.33
N PRO A 369 -12.00 -11.03 17.35
CA PRO A 369 -10.97 -12.01 17.00
C PRO A 369 -10.62 -12.02 15.50
N ASP A 370 -11.47 -11.44 14.64
CA ASP A 370 -11.27 -11.40 13.19
C ASP A 370 -11.46 -9.97 12.67
N PHE A 371 -10.37 -9.32 12.22
CA PHE A 371 -10.44 -8.00 11.63
C PHE A 371 -10.88 -8.03 10.16
N ASP A 372 -11.92 -7.25 9.87
CA ASP A 372 -12.31 -6.75 8.54
C ASP A 372 -11.17 -5.88 7.97
N PHE A 373 -10.28 -6.50 7.20
CA PHE A 373 -9.42 -5.79 6.26
C PHE A 373 -10.31 -5.00 5.29
N VAL A 374 -9.96 -3.75 4.93
CA VAL A 374 -10.49 -3.12 3.69
C VAL A 374 -10.36 -4.20 2.63
N ASN A 375 -11.46 -4.60 2.02
CA ASN A 375 -11.44 -5.80 1.20
C ASN A 375 -10.30 -5.70 0.18
N ARG A 376 -9.46 -6.73 0.06
CA ARG A 376 -8.27 -6.73 -0.82
C ARG A 376 -8.63 -6.26 -2.22
N THR A 377 -9.80 -6.67 -2.71
CA THR A 377 -10.36 -6.22 -3.97
C THR A 377 -10.54 -4.71 -4.02
N VAL A 378 -11.08 -4.09 -2.98
CA VAL A 378 -11.34 -2.64 -2.95
C VAL A 378 -10.03 -1.86 -2.95
N ARG A 379 -8.98 -2.38 -2.30
CA ARG A 379 -7.64 -1.80 -2.42
C ARG A 379 -7.11 -1.86 -3.85
N LEU A 380 -7.18 -3.03 -4.48
CA LEU A 380 -6.77 -3.20 -5.88
C LEU A 380 -7.58 -2.29 -6.80
N ALA A 381 -8.87 -2.16 -6.55
CA ALA A 381 -9.76 -1.27 -7.30
C ALA A 381 -9.34 0.20 -7.17
N LEU A 382 -9.02 0.69 -5.97
CA LEU A 382 -8.53 2.06 -5.78
C LEU A 382 -7.18 2.31 -6.47
N LEU A 383 -6.27 1.33 -6.43
CA LEU A 383 -4.99 1.42 -7.12
C LEU A 383 -5.16 1.53 -8.63
N VAL A 384 -6.01 0.69 -9.23
CA VAL A 384 -6.30 0.75 -10.67
C VAL A 384 -6.98 2.07 -11.04
N ILE A 385 -7.87 2.59 -10.20
CA ILE A 385 -8.48 3.91 -10.45
C ILE A 385 -7.41 5.00 -10.49
N GLU A 386 -6.45 5.00 -9.56
CA GLU A 386 -5.39 6.01 -9.51
C GLU A 386 -4.41 5.87 -10.68
N SER A 387 -4.07 4.63 -11.09
CA SER A 387 -3.10 4.39 -12.16
C SER A 387 -3.67 4.49 -13.57
N ASP A 388 -4.97 4.23 -13.76
CA ASP A 388 -5.61 4.15 -15.08
C ASP A 388 -6.74 5.18 -15.27
N TYR A 389 -6.88 6.21 -14.42
CA TYR A 389 -8.00 7.16 -14.49
C TYR A 389 -8.19 7.79 -15.88
N ALA A 390 -7.11 7.97 -16.66
CA ALA A 390 -7.15 8.60 -17.98
C ALA A 390 -7.68 7.68 -19.09
N ASP A 391 -7.85 6.38 -18.84
CA ASP A 391 -8.46 5.44 -19.77
C ASP A 391 -9.98 5.70 -19.86
N SER A 392 -10.46 6.09 -21.04
CA SER A 392 -11.90 6.36 -21.23
C SER A 392 -12.77 5.12 -21.05
N GLU A 393 -12.19 3.93 -21.21
CA GLU A 393 -12.86 2.64 -21.05
C GLU A 393 -12.78 2.09 -19.62
N LEU A 394 -12.14 2.82 -18.69
CA LEU A 394 -12.15 2.46 -17.28
C LEU A 394 -13.55 2.64 -16.68
N THR A 395 -14.35 1.60 -16.82
CA THR A 395 -15.70 1.48 -16.26
C THR A 395 -15.68 0.54 -15.06
N LEU A 396 -16.75 0.58 -14.24
CA LEU A 396 -16.91 -0.38 -13.14
C LEU A 396 -16.91 -1.83 -13.67
N ALA A 397 -17.53 -2.06 -14.84
CA ALA A 397 -17.56 -3.37 -15.46
C ALA A 397 -16.17 -3.82 -15.92
N GLY A 398 -15.41 -2.92 -16.57
CA GLY A 398 -14.02 -3.17 -16.96
C GLY A 398 -13.12 -3.44 -15.75
N LEU A 399 -13.28 -2.68 -14.66
CA LEU A 399 -12.52 -2.91 -13.43
C LEU A 399 -12.90 -4.23 -12.74
N ALA A 400 -14.18 -4.56 -12.71
CA ALA A 400 -14.65 -5.83 -12.15
C ALA A 400 -14.07 -7.02 -12.92
N ALA A 401 -14.06 -6.96 -14.26
CA ALA A 401 -13.44 -7.97 -15.09
C ALA A 401 -11.92 -8.11 -14.82
N ARG A 402 -11.19 -7.00 -14.67
CA ARG A 402 -9.75 -7.02 -14.32
C ARG A 402 -9.45 -7.66 -12.96
N LEU A 403 -10.42 -7.63 -12.05
CA LEU A 403 -10.29 -8.15 -10.69
C LEU A 403 -10.96 -9.52 -10.51
N GLU A 404 -11.40 -10.16 -11.60
CA GLU A 404 -12.09 -11.47 -11.60
C GLU A 404 -13.39 -11.44 -10.77
N LEU A 405 -14.16 -10.35 -10.89
CA LEU A 405 -15.40 -10.13 -10.15
C LEU A 405 -16.57 -9.73 -11.03
N THR A 406 -17.78 -9.97 -10.52
CA THR A 406 -18.98 -9.39 -11.15
C THR A 406 -19.08 -7.88 -10.86
N PRO A 407 -19.56 -7.05 -11.80
CA PRO A 407 -19.71 -5.61 -11.60
C PRO A 407 -20.62 -5.27 -10.41
N ASN A 408 -21.68 -6.05 -10.21
CA ASN A 408 -22.60 -5.85 -9.09
C ASN A 408 -21.92 -6.13 -7.75
N TYR A 409 -21.15 -7.22 -7.67
CA TYR A 409 -20.40 -7.55 -6.46
C TYR A 409 -19.33 -6.48 -6.17
N LEU A 410 -18.55 -6.08 -7.18
CA LEU A 410 -17.57 -5.01 -7.00
C LEU A 410 -18.24 -3.68 -6.61
N SER A 411 -19.36 -3.31 -7.22
CA SER A 411 -20.10 -2.08 -6.86
C SER A 411 -20.53 -2.08 -5.39
N ALA A 412 -21.16 -3.17 -4.96
CA ALA A 412 -21.67 -3.34 -3.61
C ALA A 412 -20.53 -3.36 -2.60
N LEU A 413 -19.48 -4.12 -2.89
CA LEU A 413 -18.30 -4.24 -2.05
C LEU A 413 -17.54 -2.91 -1.95
N PHE A 414 -17.27 -2.27 -3.09
CA PHE A 414 -16.57 -0.98 -3.14
C PHE A 414 -17.33 0.11 -2.38
N THR A 415 -18.66 0.17 -2.53
CA THR A 415 -19.50 1.13 -1.80
C THR A 415 -19.58 0.79 -0.31
N ALA A 416 -19.69 -0.49 0.05
CA ALA A 416 -19.74 -0.95 1.44
C ALA A 416 -18.43 -0.66 2.18
N GLU A 417 -17.29 -0.72 1.48
CA GLU A 417 -15.96 -0.54 2.07
C GLU A 417 -15.50 0.93 2.04
N THR A 418 -15.78 1.70 0.98
CA THR A 418 -15.31 3.10 0.83
C THR A 418 -16.36 4.15 1.21
N GLY A 419 -17.63 3.75 1.34
CA GLY A 419 -18.76 4.67 1.55
C GLY A 419 -19.16 5.48 0.30
N ARG A 420 -18.47 5.30 -0.82
CA ARG A 420 -18.71 6.01 -2.09
C ARG A 420 -18.71 5.02 -3.24
N THR A 421 -19.34 5.39 -4.35
CA THR A 421 -19.35 4.54 -5.54
C THR A 421 -18.01 4.64 -6.28
N PHE A 422 -17.69 3.60 -7.06
CA PHE A 422 -16.58 3.64 -8.02
C PHE A 422 -16.61 4.90 -8.89
N THR A 423 -17.78 5.23 -9.45
CA THR A 423 -17.95 6.39 -10.35
C THR A 423 -17.63 7.69 -9.63
N TRP A 424 -17.99 7.81 -8.34
CA TRP A 424 -17.66 8.99 -7.55
C TRP A 424 -16.14 9.14 -7.40
N HIS A 425 -15.42 8.07 -7.05
CA HIS A 425 -13.96 8.09 -6.91
C HIS A 425 -13.25 8.43 -8.22
N LEU A 426 -13.60 7.73 -9.30
CA LEU A 426 -13.03 7.98 -10.62
C LEU A 426 -13.30 9.42 -11.08
N THR A 427 -14.54 9.91 -10.90
CA THR A 427 -14.88 11.30 -11.22
C THR A 427 -14.03 12.26 -10.41
N ARG A 428 -13.87 12.02 -9.10
CA ARG A 428 -13.11 12.91 -8.23
C ARG A 428 -11.66 13.04 -8.66
N ILE A 429 -10.99 11.91 -8.89
CA ILE A 429 -9.60 11.88 -9.38
C ILE A 429 -9.48 12.60 -10.72
N ARG A 430 -10.36 12.31 -11.69
CA ARG A 430 -10.35 12.99 -12.99
C ARG A 430 -10.52 14.51 -12.87
N ILE A 431 -11.44 14.97 -12.02
CA ILE A 431 -11.68 16.41 -11.82
C ILE A 431 -10.51 17.07 -11.08
N ASP A 432 -9.93 16.44 -10.08
CA ASP A 432 -8.77 16.97 -9.36
C ASP A 432 -7.56 17.11 -10.30
N ARG A 433 -7.34 16.12 -11.18
CA ARG A 433 -6.33 16.19 -12.27
C ARG A 433 -6.68 17.26 -13.31
N ALA A 434 -7.96 17.44 -13.64
CA ALA A 434 -8.41 18.52 -14.52
C ALA A 434 -8.09 19.91 -13.94
N CYS A 435 -8.33 20.11 -12.64
CA CYS A 435 -7.99 21.36 -11.95
C CYS A 435 -6.48 21.65 -12.01
N ALA A 436 -5.65 20.63 -11.80
CA ALA A 436 -4.20 20.76 -11.94
C ALA A 436 -3.80 21.18 -13.37
N LEU A 437 -4.34 20.51 -14.39
CA LEU A 437 -4.09 20.85 -15.80
C LEU A 437 -4.60 22.24 -16.19
N LEU A 438 -5.74 22.67 -15.64
CA LEU A 438 -6.29 24.01 -15.90
C LEU A 438 -5.40 25.12 -15.34
N ARG A 439 -4.75 24.88 -14.19
CA ARG A 439 -3.78 25.80 -13.55
C ARG A 439 -2.42 25.81 -14.25
N GLN A 440 -1.94 24.64 -14.66
CA GLN A 440 -0.55 24.45 -15.08
C GLN A 440 -0.35 24.52 -16.60
N SER A 441 -1.44 24.52 -17.39
CA SER A 441 -1.35 24.45 -18.86
C SER A 441 -2.31 25.39 -19.59
N ARG A 442 -1.95 25.72 -20.84
CA ARG A 442 -2.79 26.46 -21.79
C ARG A 442 -3.68 25.55 -22.66
N LEU A 443 -3.79 24.26 -22.31
CA LEU A 443 -4.57 23.30 -23.08
C LEU A 443 -6.04 23.73 -23.17
N LYS A 444 -6.66 23.54 -24.33
CA LYS A 444 -8.09 23.82 -24.49
C LYS A 444 -8.90 22.83 -23.64
N VAL A 445 -10.06 23.26 -23.17
CA VAL A 445 -10.93 22.48 -22.27
C VAL A 445 -11.23 21.07 -22.83
N TYR A 446 -11.47 20.95 -24.14
CA TYR A 446 -11.72 19.64 -24.76
C TYR A 446 -10.47 18.73 -24.81
N GLN A 447 -9.27 19.30 -24.85
CA GLN A 447 -8.02 18.53 -24.82
C GLN A 447 -7.80 17.98 -23.42
N ILE A 448 -8.04 18.81 -22.39
CA ILE A 448 -7.99 18.38 -20.98
C ILE A 448 -9.01 17.27 -20.74
N ALA A 449 -10.24 17.42 -21.23
CA ALA A 449 -11.28 16.41 -21.11
C ALA A 449 -10.81 15.04 -21.64
N ARG A 450 -10.22 15.02 -22.84
CA ARG A 450 -9.69 13.79 -23.43
C ARG A 450 -8.52 13.22 -22.64
N GLN A 451 -7.62 14.06 -22.14
CA GLN A 451 -6.40 13.64 -21.44
C GLN A 451 -6.67 13.02 -20.06
N ILE A 452 -7.80 13.37 -19.43
CA ILE A 452 -8.22 12.79 -18.15
C ILE A 452 -9.27 11.69 -18.31
N GLY A 453 -9.48 11.16 -19.53
CA GLY A 453 -10.36 10.01 -19.78
C GLY A 453 -11.84 10.32 -20.02
N TYR A 454 -12.21 11.56 -20.38
CA TYR A 454 -13.55 11.85 -20.89
C TYR A 454 -13.56 11.87 -22.42
N ALA A 455 -14.31 10.95 -23.03
CA ALA A 455 -14.55 10.93 -24.48
C ALA A 455 -15.43 12.11 -24.95
N ASP A 456 -16.40 12.54 -24.12
CA ASP A 456 -17.29 13.68 -24.40
C ASP A 456 -16.92 14.92 -23.57
N PRO A 457 -16.37 15.98 -24.20
CA PRO A 457 -16.06 17.25 -23.54
C PRO A 457 -17.26 17.97 -22.92
N ALA A 458 -18.46 17.79 -23.47
CA ALA A 458 -19.68 18.37 -22.91
C ALA A 458 -20.07 17.67 -21.60
N TYR A 459 -19.95 16.35 -21.56
CA TYR A 459 -20.13 15.58 -20.32
C TYR A 459 -19.09 15.95 -19.26
N PHE A 460 -17.81 16.06 -19.64
CA PHE A 460 -16.77 16.57 -18.75
C PHE A 460 -17.15 17.93 -18.14
N SER A 461 -17.55 18.89 -18.96
CA SER A 461 -17.86 20.25 -18.49
C SER A 461 -19.02 20.27 -17.48
N ARG A 462 -20.03 19.40 -17.66
CA ARG A 462 -21.13 19.23 -16.70
C ARG A 462 -20.63 18.58 -15.40
N SER A 463 -19.83 17.54 -15.50
CA SER A 463 -19.26 16.82 -14.35
C SER A 463 -18.35 17.73 -13.52
N PHE A 464 -17.44 18.47 -14.17
CA PHE A 464 -16.56 19.44 -13.53
C PHE A 464 -17.35 20.52 -12.79
N LYS A 465 -18.36 21.12 -13.43
CA LYS A 465 -19.23 22.11 -12.78
C LYS A 465 -19.98 21.52 -11.59
N GLY A 466 -20.43 20.27 -11.67
CA GLY A 466 -21.09 19.59 -10.56
C GLY A 466 -20.19 19.39 -9.34
N VAL A 467 -18.89 19.17 -9.54
CA VAL A 467 -17.92 18.92 -8.46
C VAL A 467 -17.30 20.21 -7.92
N VAL A 468 -16.95 21.15 -8.80
CA VAL A 468 -16.19 22.37 -8.49
C VAL A 468 -17.09 23.59 -8.29
N GLY A 469 -18.32 23.55 -8.82
CA GLY A 469 -19.28 24.68 -8.80
C GLY A 469 -19.14 25.65 -9.97
N LEU A 470 -17.99 25.66 -10.66
CA LEU A 470 -17.69 26.51 -11.81
C LEU A 470 -17.49 25.69 -13.08
N SER A 471 -17.75 26.28 -14.26
CA SER A 471 -17.36 25.62 -15.51
C SER A 471 -15.83 25.59 -15.64
N PRO A 472 -15.22 24.63 -16.37
CA PRO A 472 -13.77 24.59 -16.57
C PRO A 472 -13.19 25.91 -17.13
N ALA A 473 -13.93 26.59 -18.00
CA ALA A 473 -13.54 27.87 -18.58
C ALA A 473 -13.56 28.99 -17.52
N ALA A 474 -14.67 29.13 -16.79
CA ALA A 474 -14.82 30.13 -15.73
C ALA A 474 -13.84 29.89 -14.56
N TYR A 475 -13.52 28.62 -14.28
CA TYR A 475 -12.51 28.24 -13.30
C TYR A 475 -11.12 28.76 -13.71
N ARG A 476 -10.77 28.66 -14.99
CA ARG A 476 -9.50 29.19 -15.51
C ARG A 476 -9.48 30.72 -15.56
N GLU A 477 -10.58 31.37 -15.91
CA GLU A 477 -10.67 32.84 -15.89
C GLU A 477 -10.45 33.40 -14.48
N ASN A 478 -11.07 32.81 -13.45
CA ASN A 478 -10.83 33.23 -12.07
C ASN A 478 -9.37 33.09 -11.61
N LEU A 479 -8.64 32.11 -12.13
CA LEU A 479 -7.20 31.94 -11.83
C LEU A 479 -6.30 32.97 -12.51
N LEU A 480 -6.81 33.71 -13.50
CA LEU A 480 -6.07 34.78 -14.19
C LEU A 480 -6.38 36.17 -13.61
N ASP A 481 -7.45 36.29 -12.81
CA ASP A 481 -7.85 37.50 -12.10
C ASP A 481 -7.24 37.60 -10.69
N GLU A 482 -6.61 36.53 -10.20
CA GLU A 482 -5.72 36.46 -9.02
C GLU A 482 -4.25 36.53 -9.44
#